data_AF-A0A380DV90-F1
#
_entry.id   AF-A0A380DV90-F1
#
_cell.length_a   1.000
_cell.length_b   1.000
_cell.length_c   1.000
_cell.angle_alpha   90.00
_cell.angle_beta   90.00
_cell.angle_gamma   90.00
#
_symmetry.space_group_name_H-M   'P 1'
#
loop_
_entity.id
_entity.type
_entity.pdbx_description
1 polymer ?
#
loop_
_entity_poly.entity_id
_entity_poly.type
_entity_poly.pdbx_seq_one_letter_code
_entity_poly.pdbx_strand_id
1 'polypeptide(L)'
;MKTRCYDGKKWQYEFKHEGKRYRKKGFRTKREANSAGLDKLNELRSGFNIDNYITLAEYFENWIKTYKQPVVKENTYRHYRNALQHIQKHKIGKMELSR
;
A
#
# COMPACT_ATOMS: atom_id res chain seq x y z
N MET A 1 -18.47 8.06 -3.11
CA MET A 1 -18.22 7.39 -4.40
C MET A 1 -19.51 6.79 -4.89
N LYS A 2 -19.87 6.96 -6.16
CA LYS A 2 -21.09 6.39 -6.76
C LYS A 2 -20.68 5.42 -7.87
N THR A 3 -21.29 4.24 -7.87
CA THR A 3 -21.10 3.23 -8.92
C THR A 3 -22.45 2.97 -9.56
N ARG A 4 -22.55 3.14 -10.88
CA ARG A 4 -23.82 2.96 -11.62
C ARG A 4 -23.61 2.17 -12.90
N CYS A 5 -24.64 1.43 -13.30
CA CYS A 5 -24.75 0.88 -14.64
C CYS A 5 -25.23 1.97 -15.61
N TYR A 6 -24.63 2.08 -16.79
CA TYR A 6 -24.98 3.12 -17.77
C TYR A 6 -25.39 2.58 -19.15
N ASP A 7 -25.18 1.29 -19.41
CA ASP A 7 -25.39 0.64 -20.72
C ASP A 7 -26.20 -0.67 -20.57
N GLY A 8 -26.91 -0.83 -19.45
CA GLY A 8 -27.57 -2.09 -19.04
C GLY A 8 -26.63 -3.26 -18.70
N LYS A 9 -25.42 -3.27 -19.26
CA LYS A 9 -24.39 -4.32 -19.09
C LYS A 9 -23.04 -3.80 -18.60
N LYS A 10 -22.80 -2.49 -18.68
CA LYS A 10 -21.52 -1.87 -18.29
C LYS A 10 -21.67 -0.99 -17.07
N TRP A 11 -20.64 -1.04 -16.23
CA TRP A 11 -20.53 -0.31 -14.99
C TRP A 11 -19.50 0.82 -15.11
N GLN A 12 -19.75 1.88 -14.36
CA GLN A 12 -18.82 2.99 -14.18
C GLN A 12 -18.78 3.41 -12.72
N TYR A 13 -17.62 3.90 -12.27
CA TYR A 13 -17.51 4.62 -11.01
C TYR A 13 -17.36 6.12 -11.26
N GLU A 14 -17.83 6.91 -10.30
CA GLU A 14 -17.71 8.35 -10.29
C GLU A 14 -17.53 8.84 -8.85
N PHE A 15 -16.50 9.64 -8.60
CA PHE A 15 -16.33 10.33 -7.33
C PHE A 15 -15.63 11.68 -7.51
N LYS A 16 -15.80 12.56 -6.52
CA LYS A 16 -15.12 13.85 -6.45
C LYS A 16 -14.09 13.78 -5.32
N HIS A 17 -12.87 14.21 -5.59
CA HIS A 17 -11.78 14.28 -4.62
C HIS A 17 -11.01 15.59 -4.87
N GLU A 18 -10.84 16.40 -3.82
CA GLU A 18 -10.14 17.70 -3.86
C GLU A 18 -10.58 18.60 -5.03
N GLY A 19 -11.89 18.78 -5.20
CA GLY A 19 -12.44 19.61 -6.27
C GLY A 19 -12.45 18.96 -7.66
N LYS A 20 -11.61 17.94 -7.92
CA LYS A 20 -11.53 17.22 -9.20
C LYS A 20 -12.51 16.03 -9.25
N ARG A 21 -13.10 15.82 -10.42
CA ARG A 21 -14.02 14.69 -10.69
C ARG A 21 -13.27 13.56 -11.37
N TYR A 22 -13.31 12.37 -10.78
CA TYR A 22 -12.72 11.14 -11.32
C TYR A 22 -13.82 10.19 -11.77
N ARG A 23 -13.76 9.76 -13.03
CA ARG A 23 -14.72 8.83 -13.64
C ARG A 23 -13.99 7.85 -14.55
N LYS A 24 -14.31 6.56 -14.41
CA LYS A 24 -13.88 5.52 -15.36
C LYS A 24 -15.07 4.63 -15.71
N LYS A 25 -15.21 4.32 -17.00
CA LYS A 25 -16.29 3.54 -17.60
C LYS A 25 -15.72 2.27 -18.25
N GLY A 26 -16.57 1.26 -18.45
CA GLY A 26 -16.23 0.06 -19.21
C GLY A 26 -16.06 -1.22 -18.39
N PHE A 27 -16.39 -1.19 -17.10
CA PHE A 27 -16.32 -2.39 -16.26
C PHE A 27 -17.46 -3.35 -16.57
N ARG A 28 -17.18 -4.66 -16.53
CA ARG A 28 -18.18 -5.70 -16.77
C ARG A 28 -19.08 -5.91 -15.55
N THR A 29 -18.56 -5.70 -14.35
CA THR A 29 -19.32 -5.93 -13.10
C THR A 29 -19.31 -4.72 -12.15
N LYS A 30 -20.32 -4.64 -11.29
CA LYS A 30 -20.40 -3.64 -10.21
C LYS A 30 -19.20 -3.73 -9.27
N ARG A 31 -18.77 -4.96 -8.96
CA ARG A 31 -17.66 -5.24 -8.04
C ARG A 31 -16.34 -4.75 -8.60
N GLU A 32 -16.09 -5.01 -9.87
CA GLU A 32 -14.89 -4.53 -10.58
C GLU A 32 -14.83 -2.99 -10.62
N ALA A 33 -15.95 -2.34 -10.97
CA ALA A 33 -16.05 -0.87 -10.93
C ALA A 33 -15.84 -0.31 -9.52
N ASN A 34 -16.32 -1.00 -8.49
CA ASN A 34 -16.14 -0.59 -7.10
C ASN A 34 -14.70 -0.77 -6.63
N SER A 35 -14.05 -1.88 -6.97
CA SER A 35 -12.63 -2.10 -6.67
C SER A 35 -11.78 -1.01 -7.31
N ALA A 36 -11.91 -0.81 -8.63
CA ALA A 36 -11.12 0.18 -9.34
C ALA A 36 -11.34 1.62 -8.83
N GLY A 37 -12.54 1.95 -8.36
CA GLY A 37 -12.79 3.26 -7.77
C GLY A 37 -12.23 3.39 -6.34
N LEU A 38 -12.20 2.31 -5.56
CA LEU A 38 -11.53 2.26 -4.26
C LEU A 38 -10.01 2.34 -4.41
N ASP A 39 -9.44 1.60 -5.36
CA ASP A 39 -8.02 1.66 -5.69
C ASP A 39 -7.63 3.08 -6.08
N LYS A 40 -8.42 3.72 -6.95
CA LYS A 40 -8.17 5.12 -7.34
C LYS A 40 -8.36 6.10 -6.19
N LEU A 41 -9.34 5.86 -5.31
CA LEU A 41 -9.55 6.68 -4.12
C LEU A 41 -8.39 6.50 -3.12
N ASN A 42 -7.86 5.29 -2.98
CA ASN A 42 -6.68 5.00 -2.18
C ASN A 42 -5.44 5.65 -2.78
N GLU A 43 -5.20 5.55 -4.09
CA GLU A 43 -4.12 6.28 -4.77
C GLU A 43 -4.16 7.79 -4.49
N LEU A 44 -5.36 8.38 -4.49
CA LEU A 44 -5.56 9.81 -4.25
C LEU A 44 -5.48 10.17 -2.75
N ARG A 45 -6.05 9.36 -1.86
CA ARG A 45 -6.00 9.55 -0.40
C ARG A 45 -4.62 9.29 0.18
N SER A 46 -3.95 8.27 -0.30
CA SER A 46 -2.54 7.96 -0.02
C SER A 46 -1.60 8.87 -0.81
N GLY A 47 -2.09 10.04 -1.24
CA GLY A 47 -1.38 11.01 -2.07
C GLY A 47 0.11 10.99 -1.77
N PHE A 48 0.89 10.55 -2.75
CA PHE A 48 2.34 10.67 -2.72
C PHE A 48 3.07 10.10 -1.48
N ASN A 49 2.51 9.10 -0.79
CA ASN A 49 3.22 8.39 0.28
C ASN A 49 3.15 6.86 0.07
N ILE A 50 3.41 6.41 -1.16
CA ILE A 50 4.40 5.34 -1.22
C ILE A 50 5.70 6.11 -1.03
N ASP A 51 6.13 6.27 0.22
CA ASP A 51 7.51 6.59 0.51
C ASP A 51 8.31 5.42 -0.08
N ASN A 52 8.60 5.53 -1.37
CA ASN A 52 9.67 4.83 -2.07
C ASN A 52 11.04 5.32 -1.53
N TYR A 53 11.07 5.89 -0.32
CA TYR A 53 12.23 6.22 0.48
C TYR A 53 12.31 5.28 1.68
N ILE A 54 11.80 4.05 1.55
CA ILE A 54 11.97 3.06 2.61
C ILE A 54 13.46 2.75 2.76
N THR A 55 13.98 3.06 3.94
CA THR A 55 15.35 2.72 4.27
C THR A 55 15.47 1.21 4.47
N LEU A 56 16.68 0.66 4.34
CA LEU A 56 16.92 -0.75 4.62
C LEU A 56 16.44 -1.16 6.03
N ALA A 57 16.62 -0.27 7.01
CA ALA A 57 16.15 -0.51 8.37
C ALA A 57 14.63 -0.63 8.46
N GLU A 58 13.89 0.29 7.84
CA GLU A 58 12.42 0.29 7.83
C GLU A 58 11.84 -0.90 7.06
N TYR A 59 12.45 -1.25 5.92
CA TYR A 59 12.07 -2.43 5.16
C TYR A 59 12.25 -3.70 5.99
N PHE A 60 13.39 -3.84 6.65
CA PHE A 60 13.69 -5.00 7.48
C PHE A 60 12.73 -5.11 8.68
N GLU A 61 12.39 -3.98 9.31
CA GLU A 61 11.42 -3.93 10.39
C GLU A 61 10.01 -4.36 9.94
N ASN A 62 9.54 -3.83 8.80
CA ASN A 62 8.24 -4.20 8.24
C ASN A 62 8.19 -5.68 7.86
N TRP A 63 9.25 -6.20 7.25
CA TRP A 63 9.33 -7.62 6.92
C TRP A 63 9.30 -8.53 8.16
N ILE A 64 10.02 -8.15 9.22
CA ILE A 64 10.00 -8.88 10.49
C ILE A 64 8.58 -8.91 11.08
N LYS A 65 7.92 -7.75 11.16
CA LYS A 65 6.56 -7.63 11.73
C LYS A 65 5.51 -8.37 10.92
N THR A 66 5.49 -8.22 9.60
CA THR A 66 4.44 -8.77 8.74
C THR A 66 4.60 -10.27 8.52
N TYR A 67 5.83 -10.75 8.29
CA TYR A 67 6.05 -12.13 7.83
C TYR A 67 6.70 -13.05 8.88
N LYS A 68 7.49 -12.51 9.80
CA LYS A 68 8.26 -13.33 10.75
C LYS A 68 7.60 -13.41 12.12
N GLN A 69 7.06 -12.31 12.64
CA GLN A 69 6.39 -12.28 13.95
C GLN A 69 5.30 -13.37 14.12
N PRO A 70 4.43 -13.68 13.14
CA PRO A 70 3.42 -14.72 13.33
C PRO A 70 3.96 -16.15 13.15
N VAL A 71 5.16 -16.32 12.61
CA VAL A 71 5.71 -17.63 12.21
C VAL A 71 6.83 -18.10 13.13
N VAL A 72 7.63 -17.19 13.67
CA VAL A 72 8.84 -17.52 14.43
C VAL A 72 8.59 -17.50 15.94
N LYS A 73 9.35 -18.30 16.68
CA LYS A 73 9.33 -18.28 18.14
C LYS A 73 9.93 -16.97 18.67
N GLU A 74 9.52 -16.56 19.88
CA GLU A 74 9.96 -15.30 20.50
C GLU A 74 11.49 -15.16 20.58
N ASN A 75 12.22 -16.25 20.85
CA ASN A 75 13.69 -16.23 20.86
C ASN A 75 14.26 -15.84 19.49
N THR A 76 13.74 -16.42 18.40
CA THR A 76 14.16 -16.08 17.04
C THR A 76 13.76 -14.65 16.68
N TYR A 77 12.59 -14.20 17.11
CA TYR A 77 12.14 -12.81 16.96
C TYR A 77 13.09 -11.82 17.66
N ARG A 78 13.58 -12.17 18.85
CA ARG A 78 14.57 -11.37 19.59
C ARG A 78 15.89 -11.23 18.83
N HIS A 79 16.36 -12.29 18.16
CA HIS A 79 17.55 -12.21 17.30
C HIS A 79 17.34 -11.27 16.11
N TYR A 80 16.18 -11.30 15.47
CA TYR A 80 15.84 -10.37 14.40
C TYR A 80 15.79 -8.91 14.89
N ARG A 81 15.26 -8.65 16.09
CA ARG A 81 15.28 -7.32 16.71
C ARG A 81 16.71 -6.84 17.00
N ASN A 82 17.58 -7.73 17.48
CA ASN A 82 18.99 -7.39 17.69
C ASN A 82 19.68 -7.05 16.35
N ALA A 83 19.45 -7.83 15.30
CA ALA A 83 19.96 -7.55 13.96
C ALA A 83 19.47 -6.19 13.44
N LEU A 84 18.19 -5.86 13.64
CA LEU A 84 17.64 -4.55 13.29
C LEU A 84 18.34 -3.41 14.02
N GLN A 85 18.64 -3.55 15.32
CA GLN A 85 19.40 -2.54 16.07
C GLN A 85 20.81 -2.33 15.50
N HIS A 86 21.48 -3.40 15.07
CA HIS A 86 22.79 -3.27 14.42
C HIS A 86 22.68 -2.55 13.06
N ILE A 87 21.65 -2.87 12.27
CA ILE A 87 21.38 -2.23 10.98
C ILE A 87 21.09 -0.73 11.16
N GLN A 88 20.25 -0.36 12.13
CA GLN A 88 19.92 1.04 12.45
C GLN A 88 21.12 1.87 12.92
N LYS A 89 22.06 1.24 13.65
CA LYS A 89 23.30 1.89 14.10
C LYS A 89 24.29 2.12 12.96
N HIS A 90 24.23 1.31 11.90
CA HIS A 90 25.14 1.39 10.78
C HIS A 90 24.62 2.30 9.67
N LYS A 91 25.52 2.96 8.92
CA LYS A 91 25.15 3.87 7.81
C LYS A 91 24.33 3.17 6.71
N ILE A 92 24.55 1.87 6.53
CA ILE A 92 23.82 1.03 5.57
C ILE A 92 22.32 0.95 5.88
N GLY A 93 21.92 1.02 7.15
CA GLY A 93 20.50 0.97 7.53
C GLY A 93 19.71 2.20 7.09
N LYS A 94 20.37 3.35 6.89
CA LYS A 94 19.78 4.61 6.43
C LYS A 94 19.79 4.74 4.90
N MET A 95 20.28 3.73 4.19
CA MET A 95 20.30 3.72 2.74
C MET A 95 18.89 3.45 2.23
N GLU A 96 18.42 4.31 1.33
CA GLU A 96 17.15 4.13 0.63
C GLU A 96 17.27 2.96 -0.34
N LEU A 97 16.30 2.04 -0.26
CA LEU A 97 16.29 0.84 -1.11
C LEU A 97 15.64 1.09 -2.47
N SER A 98 14.84 2.15 -2.61
CA SER A 98 14.33 2.55 -3.90
C SER A 98 15.21 3.65 -4.47
N ARG A 99 15.94 3.30 -5.52
CA ARG A 99 16.72 4.18 -6.36
C ARG A 99 16.44 3.85 -7.81
#